data_AF-A0A960G473-F1
#
_entry.id   AF-A0A960G473-F1
#
_cell.length_a   1.000
_cell.length_b   1.000
_cell.length_c   1.000
_cell.angle_alpha   90.00
_cell.angle_beta   90.00
_cell.angle_gamma   90.00
#
_symmetry.space_group_name_H-M   'P 1'
#
loop_
_entity.id
_entity.type
_entity.pdbx_description
1 polymer ?
#
loop_
_entity_poly.entity_id
_entity_poly.type
_entity_poly.pdbx_seq_one_letter_code
_entity_poly.pdbx_strand_id
1 'polypeptide(L)'
;MILVYTVLLALPIGLLVHRRPTAILTYLAVGSWIFTFQSTSLVLSWLAHEGRSAFGPFPSAFPAVHDSVELYGYAAVNLVIVAVGVGLVVLGGRLRTRRARKSSAAAPGEAVAVG
;
A
#
# COMPACT_ATOMS: atom_id res chain seq x y z
N MET A 1 5.84 -8.84 1.49
CA MET A 1 5.79 -7.75 2.49
C MET A 1 4.81 -6.65 2.09
N ILE A 2 4.83 -6.22 0.83
CA ILE A 2 3.90 -5.18 0.34
C ILE A 2 2.41 -5.50 0.60
N LEU A 3 1.97 -6.75 0.42
CA LEU A 3 0.58 -7.14 0.67
C LEU A 3 0.17 -6.97 2.14
N VAL A 4 1.03 -7.38 3.07
CA VAL A 4 0.80 -7.22 4.52
C VAL A 4 0.74 -5.73 4.89
N TYR A 5 1.67 -4.94 4.37
CA TYR A 5 1.67 -3.48 4.51
C TYR A 5 0.35 -2.86 4.00
N THR A 6 -0.10 -3.25 2.82
CA THR A 6 -1.35 -2.74 2.24
C THR A 6 -2.56 -3.08 3.10
N VAL A 7 -2.71 -4.35 3.52
CA VAL A 7 -3.85 -4.80 4.32
C VAL A 7 -3.89 -4.10 5.67
N LEU A 8 -2.74 -3.96 6.34
CA LEU A 8 -2.68 -3.40 7.68
C LEU A 8 -2.75 -1.88 7.72
N LEU A 9 -2.10 -1.19 6.77
CA LEU A 9 -1.84 0.25 6.91
C LEU A 9 -2.56 1.14 5.90
N ALA A 10 -3.00 0.63 4.74
CA ALA A 10 -3.63 1.49 3.74
C ALA A 10 -4.88 2.20 4.27
N LEU A 11 -5.79 1.47 4.92
CA LEU A 11 -7.02 2.05 5.47
C LEU A 11 -6.75 2.96 6.68
N PRO A 12 -5.92 2.58 7.68
CA PRO A 12 -5.52 3.47 8.77
C PRO A 12 -4.86 4.77 8.31
N ILE A 13 -3.96 4.73 7.32
CA ILE A 13 -3.33 5.93 6.76
C ILE A 13 -4.39 6.90 6.25
N GLY A 14 -5.39 6.40 5.51
CA GLY A 14 -6.52 7.19 5.05
C GLY A 14 -7.38 7.79 6.15
N LEU A 15 -7.50 7.10 7.30
CA LEU A 15 -8.24 7.59 8.46
C LEU A 15 -7.47 8.67 9.23
N LEU A 16 -6.18 8.46 9.47
CA LEU A 16 -5.36 9.31 10.34
C LEU A 16 -4.89 10.59 9.63
N VAL A 17 -4.46 10.48 8.38
CA VAL A 17 -3.90 11.61 7.62
C VAL A 17 -5.03 12.49 7.08
N HIS A 18 -5.03 13.77 7.47
CA HIS A 18 -6.13 14.70 7.20
C HIS A 18 -6.26 15.08 5.72
N ARG A 19 -5.13 15.30 5.06
CA ARG A 19 -5.08 15.75 3.67
C ARG A 19 -4.98 14.52 2.77
N ARG A 20 -5.97 14.33 1.88
CA ARG A 20 -5.99 13.23 0.90
C ARG A 20 -4.70 13.06 0.08
N PRO A 21 -4.14 14.11 -0.56
CA PRO A 21 -2.91 13.94 -1.34
C PRO A 21 -1.74 13.51 -0.44
N THR A 22 -1.62 14.08 0.76
CA THR A 22 -0.61 13.67 1.74
C THR A 22 -0.79 12.22 2.16
N ALA A 23 -2.02 11.75 2.41
CA ALA A 23 -2.28 10.36 2.79
C ALA A 23 -1.85 9.37 1.69
N ILE A 24 -2.16 9.69 0.43
CA ILE A 24 -1.77 8.88 -0.73
C ILE A 24 -0.24 8.90 -0.89
N LEU A 25 0.38 10.08 -0.80
CA LEU A 25 1.84 10.20 -0.89
C LEU A 25 2.55 9.45 0.24
N THR A 26 2.05 9.54 1.48
CA THR A 26 2.58 8.76 2.61
C THR A 26 2.48 7.26 2.33
N TYR A 27 1.31 6.79 1.87
CA TYR A 27 1.11 5.39 1.54
C TYR A 27 2.08 4.91 0.45
N LEU A 28 2.25 5.69 -0.62
CA LEU A 28 3.12 5.37 -1.74
C LEU A 28 4.61 5.44 -1.36
N ALA A 29 5.02 6.45 -0.58
CA ALA A 29 6.42 6.63 -0.18
C ALA A 29 6.90 5.53 0.78
N VAL A 30 6.07 5.17 1.78
CA VAL A 30 6.40 4.07 2.69
C VAL A 30 6.33 2.73 1.95
N GLY A 31 5.32 2.56 1.09
CA GLY A 31 5.18 1.37 0.26
C GLY A 31 6.36 1.16 -0.69
N SER A 32 6.85 2.23 -1.35
CA SER A 32 7.99 2.16 -2.25
C SER A 32 9.28 1.83 -1.49
N TRP A 33 9.50 2.41 -0.32
CA TRP A 33 10.62 2.06 0.55
C TRP A 33 10.61 0.56 0.88
N ILE A 34 9.50 0.04 1.41
CA ILE A 34 9.36 -1.39 1.75
C ILE A 34 9.57 -2.29 0.52
N PHE A 35 8.98 -1.92 -0.62
CA PHE A 35 9.09 -2.68 -1.86
C PHE A 35 10.53 -2.74 -2.37
N THR A 36 11.31 -1.66 -2.22
CA THR A 36 12.72 -1.62 -2.58
C THR A 36 13.54 -2.64 -1.77
N PHE A 37 13.43 -2.63 -0.43
CA PHE A 37 14.14 -3.61 0.39
C PHE A 37 13.72 -5.05 0.08
N GLN A 38 12.41 -5.29 -0.07
CA GLN A 38 11.90 -6.61 -0.45
C GLN A 38 12.48 -7.08 -1.79
N SER A 39 12.50 -6.20 -2.80
CA SER A 39 12.98 -6.55 -4.14
C SER A 39 14.48 -6.79 -4.13
N THR A 40 15.26 -5.96 -3.43
CA THR A 40 16.70 -6.19 -3.25
C THR A 40 16.97 -7.52 -2.56
N SER A 41 16.23 -7.86 -1.50
CA SER A 41 16.37 -9.16 -0.83
C SER A 41 16.04 -10.33 -1.76
N LEU A 42 14.99 -10.22 -2.59
CA LEU A 42 14.63 -11.25 -3.57
C LEU A 42 15.73 -11.43 -4.62
N VAL A 43 16.30 -10.34 -5.13
CA VAL A 43 17.40 -10.39 -6.10
C VAL A 43 18.64 -11.03 -5.47
N LEU A 44 19.02 -10.64 -4.25
CA LEU A 44 20.17 -11.22 -3.55
C LEU A 44 19.96 -12.72 -3.25
N SER A 45 18.76 -13.11 -2.81
CA SER A 45 18.41 -14.53 -2.59
C SER A 45 18.51 -15.34 -3.88
N TRP A 46 18.00 -14.79 -4.99
CA TRP A 46 18.07 -15.44 -6.29
C TRP A 46 19.51 -15.58 -6.81
N LEU A 47 20.35 -14.58 -6.59
CA LEU A 47 21.78 -14.64 -6.91
C LEU A 47 22.57 -15.62 -6.04
N ALA A 48 22.15 -15.81 -4.78
CA ALA A 48 22.78 -16.72 -3.83
C ALA A 48 22.29 -18.17 -3.95
N HIS A 49 21.41 -18.48 -4.92
CA HIS A 49 20.78 -19.80 -5.09
C HIS A 49 19.97 -20.23 -3.85
N GLU A 50 19.44 -19.26 -3.10
CA GLU A 50 18.66 -19.50 -1.89
C GLU A 50 17.15 -19.34 -2.14
N GLY A 51 16.36 -20.20 -1.49
CA GLY A 51 14.91 -20.11 -1.50
C GLY A 51 14.26 -20.62 -2.79
N ARG A 52 13.16 -19.98 -3.21
CA ARG A 52 12.49 -20.29 -4.49
C ARG A 52 12.94 -19.28 -5.55
N SER A 53 13.15 -19.77 -6.77
CA SER A 53 13.29 -18.94 -7.97
C SER A 53 12.17 -17.91 -8.05
N ALA A 54 12.53 -16.62 -8.00
CA ALA A 54 11.59 -15.51 -8.12
C ALA A 54 11.53 -14.91 -9.54
N PHE A 55 12.53 -15.22 -10.38
CA PHE A 55 12.71 -14.61 -11.71
C PHE A 55 13.11 -15.67 -12.77
N GLY A 56 12.54 -16.87 -12.71
CA GLY A 56 13.00 -18.03 -13.45
C GLY A 56 14.19 -18.73 -12.76
N PRO A 57 14.84 -19.72 -13.42
CA PRO A 57 15.90 -20.54 -12.83
C PRO A 57 17.01 -19.70 -12.19
N PHE A 58 17.67 -20.25 -11.16
CA PHE A 58 18.84 -19.60 -10.60
C PHE A 58 19.94 -19.44 -11.68
N PRO A 59 20.65 -18.31 -11.70
CA PRO A 59 21.64 -18.05 -12.72
C PRO A 59 22.83 -19.01 -12.61
N SER A 60 23.23 -19.59 -13.73
CA SER A 60 24.43 -20.45 -13.82
C SER A 60 25.64 -19.72 -14.40
N ALA A 61 25.44 -18.57 -15.05
CA ALA A 61 26.46 -17.71 -15.63
C ALA A 61 25.92 -16.28 -15.78
N PHE A 62 26.81 -15.31 -15.99
CA PHE A 62 26.43 -13.93 -16.31
C PHE A 62 26.63 -13.64 -17.81
N PRO A 63 25.70 -12.90 -18.45
CA PRO A 63 24.50 -12.29 -17.89
C PRO A 63 23.42 -13.32 -17.51
N ALA A 64 22.72 -13.04 -16.41
CA ALA A 64 21.71 -13.94 -15.89
C ALA A 64 20.47 -13.99 -16.80
N VAL A 65 19.93 -15.18 -17.02
CA VAL A 65 18.68 -15.40 -17.78
C VAL A 65 17.49 -15.26 -16.83
N HIS A 66 16.46 -14.53 -17.25
CA HIS A 66 15.22 -14.37 -16.49
C HIS A 66 14.01 -14.72 -17.36
N ASP A 67 12.92 -15.13 -16.73
CA ASP A 67 11.64 -15.30 -17.41
C ASP A 67 10.85 -13.98 -17.42
N SER A 68 10.59 -13.44 -18.61
CA SER A 68 9.84 -12.19 -18.77
C SER A 68 8.37 -12.34 -18.33
N VAL A 69 7.76 -13.52 -18.47
CA VAL A 69 6.37 -13.76 -18.07
C VAL A 69 6.23 -13.68 -16.55
N GLU A 70 7.15 -14.29 -15.80
CA GLU A 70 7.18 -14.19 -14.35
C GLU A 70 7.45 -12.75 -13.89
N LEU A 71 8.38 -12.05 -14.55
CA LEU A 71 8.71 -10.66 -14.24
C LEU A 71 7.51 -9.73 -14.44
N TYR A 72 6.84 -9.80 -15.59
CA TYR A 72 5.66 -8.98 -15.88
C TYR A 72 4.45 -9.38 -15.04
N GLY A 73 4.27 -10.67 -14.77
CA GLY A 73 3.25 -11.16 -13.85
C GLY A 73 3.44 -10.60 -12.44
N TYR A 74 4.67 -10.62 -11.92
CA TYR A 74 5.01 -10.00 -10.65
C TYR A 74 4.72 -8.50 -10.66
N ALA A 75 5.14 -7.77 -11.70
CA ALA A 75 4.87 -6.33 -11.83
C ALA A 75 3.35 -6.03 -11.84
N ALA A 76 2.56 -6.81 -12.59
CA ALA A 76 1.11 -6.66 -12.68
C ALA A 76 0.42 -6.90 -11.33
N VAL A 77 0.79 -7.96 -10.61
CA VAL A 77 0.25 -8.24 -9.26
C VAL A 77 0.57 -7.10 -8.29
N ASN A 78 1.80 -6.60 -8.31
CA ASN A 78 2.18 -5.46 -7.45
C ASN A 78 1.42 -4.19 -7.80
N LEU A 79 1.18 -3.93 -9.09
CA LEU A 79 0.37 -2.80 -9.53
C LEU A 79 -1.06 -2.88 -8.99
N VAL A 80 -1.69 -4.07 -9.04
CA VAL A 80 -3.02 -4.30 -8.46
C VAL A 80 -3.02 -4.04 -6.96
N ILE A 81 -2.02 -4.55 -6.22
CA ILE A 81 -1.90 -4.32 -4.77
C ILE A 81 -1.78 -2.82 -4.46
N VAL A 82 -0.97 -2.08 -5.22
CA VAL A 82 -0.84 -0.62 -5.08
C VAL A 82 -2.17 0.08 -5.35
N ALA A 83 -2.87 -0.27 -6.42
CA ALA A 83 -4.17 0.31 -6.76
C ALA A 83 -5.22 0.06 -5.67
N VAL A 84 -5.29 -1.18 -5.17
CA VAL A 84 -6.18 -1.55 -4.04
C VAL A 84 -5.83 -0.72 -2.80
N GLY A 85 -4.56 -0.60 -2.45
CA GLY A 85 -4.14 0.18 -1.30
C GLY A 85 -4.46 1.67 -1.42
N VAL A 86 -4.25 2.29 -2.58
CA VAL A 86 -4.68 3.67 -2.83
C VAL A 86 -6.20 3.79 -2.66
N GLY A 87 -6.97 2.83 -3.17
CA GLY A 87 -8.42 2.75 -2.97
C GLY A 87 -8.81 2.71 -1.49
N LEU A 88 -8.12 1.90 -0.68
CA LEU A 88 -8.33 1.81 0.77
C LEU A 88 -7.97 3.10 1.50
N VAL A 89 -6.90 3.79 1.12
CA VAL A 89 -6.54 5.11 1.66
C VAL A 89 -7.65 6.13 1.36
N VAL A 90 -8.15 6.17 0.12
CA VAL A 90 -9.25 7.05 -0.27
C VAL A 90 -10.53 6.71 0.50
N LEU A 91 -10.82 5.42 0.69
CA LEU A 91 -11.96 4.95 1.46
C LEU A 91 -11.87 5.38 2.94
N GLY A 92 -10.71 5.20 3.58
CA GLY A 92 -10.45 5.68 4.95
C GLY A 92 -10.73 7.17 5.09
N GLY A 93 -10.23 8.00 4.16
CA GLY A 93 -10.49 9.43 4.15
C GLY A 93 -11.97 9.77 4.00
N ARG A 94 -12.71 9.04 3.15
CA ARG A 94 -14.17 9.20 3.00
C ARG A 94 -14.92 8.85 4.28
N LEU A 95 -14.59 7.72 4.92
CA LEU A 95 -15.21 7.29 6.17
C LEU A 95 -15.03 8.33 7.27
N ARG A 96 -13.83 8.88 7.38
CA ARG A 96 -13.55 9.96 8.33
C ARG A 96 -14.41 11.20 8.07
N THR A 97 -14.47 11.68 6.82
CA THR A 97 -15.30 12.87 6.50
C THR A 97 -16.78 12.63 6.79
N ARG A 98 -17.28 11.41 6.58
CA ARG A 98 -18.65 11.02 6.93
C ARG A 98 -18.89 11.07 8.45
N ARG A 99 -17.95 10.56 9.25
CA ARG A 99 -18.01 10.62 10.72
C ARG A 99 -18.01 12.07 11.24
N ALA A 100 -17.14 12.92 10.71
CA ALA A 100 -17.08 14.34 11.09
C ALA A 100 -18.40 15.08 10.81
N ARG A 101 -19.02 14.84 9.65
CA ARG A 101 -20.33 15.43 9.30
C ARG A 101 -21.45 14.96 10.22
N LYS A 102 -21.47 13.66 10.56
CA LYS A 102 -22.47 13.11 11.49
C LYS A 102 -22.34 13.71 12.90
N SER A 103 -21.11 13.93 13.36
CA SER A 103 -20.85 14.56 14.67
C SER A 103 -21.29 16.02 14.70
N SER A 104 -21.06 16.77 13.61
CA SER A 104 -21.46 18.18 13.51
C SER A 104 -22.98 18.37 13.43
N ALA A 105 -23.72 17.40 12.89
CA ALA A 105 -25.18 17.44 12.78
C ALA A 105 -25.92 17.09 14.08
N ALA A 106 -25.25 16.50 15.07
CA ALA A 106 -25.84 16.15 16.37
C ALA A 106 -25.78 17.31 17.40
N ALA A 107 -24.99 18.36 17.14
CA ALA A 107 -24.82 19.53 17.99
C ALA A 107 -25.92 20.64 17.96
N PRO A 108 -27.00 20.63 17.14
CA PRO A 108 -27.98 21.74 17.13
C PRO A 108 -28.95 21.83 18.34
N GLY A 109 -28.88 20.96 19.34
CA GLY A 109 -29.97 20.79 20.34
C GLY A 109 -29.91 21.60 21.64
N GLU A 110 -28.80 22.26 21.97
CA GLU A 110 -28.58 22.76 23.35
C GLU A 110 -28.80 24.28 23.56
N ALA A 111 -29.12 25.05 22.52
CA ALA A 111 -29.10 26.52 22.59
C ALA A 111 -30.47 27.23 22.76
N VAL A 112 -31.58 26.51 22.98
CA VAL A 112 -32.93 27.14 23.01
C VAL A 112 -33.59 27.14 24.41
N ALA A 113 -32.96 26.57 25.44
CA ALA A 113 -33.57 26.42 26.76
C ALA A 113 -33.01 27.38 27.83
N VAL A 114 -32.93 28.69 27.56
CA VAL A 114 -32.93 29.71 28.63
C VAL A 114 -33.66 30.95 28.08
N GLY A 115 -34.97 30.98 28.26
CA GLY A 115 -35.83 32.14 28.10
C GLY A 115 -36.54 32.40 29.41
#